data_AF-A0AAE3LSR0-F1
#
_entry.id   AF-A0AAE3LSR0-F1
#
_cell.length_a   1.000
_cell.length_b   1.000
_cell.length_c   1.000
_cell.angle_alpha   90.00
_cell.angle_beta   90.00
_cell.angle_gamma   90.00
#
_symmetry.space_group_name_H-M   'P 1'
#
loop_
_entity.id
_entity.type
_entity.pdbx_description
1 polymer ?
#
loop_
_entity_poly.entity_id
_entity_poly.type
_entity_poly.pdbx_seq_one_letter_code
_entity_poly.pdbx_strand_id
1 'polypeptide(L)' 'MAKKTGDFSSSFKELEELASWFEHEQPDLDKGLQKFERAMELASQCREQLSKAEQKIQEIKERFKEKVD' A
#
# COMPACT_ATOMS: atom_id res chain seq x y z
N MET A 1 15.93 12.46 -9.03
CA MET A 1 14.61 13.02 -8.67
C MET A 1 13.81 11.94 -7.93
N ALA A 2 13.50 12.15 -6.65
CA ALA A 2 12.91 11.13 -5.78
C ALA A 2 11.42 10.92 -6.07
N LYS A 3 11.11 10.10 -7.07
CA LYS A 3 9.75 9.64 -7.39
C LYS A 3 9.40 8.40 -6.53
N LYS A 4 9.18 8.57 -5.23
CA LYS A 4 8.84 7.43 -4.34
C LYS A 4 7.71 7.66 -3.33
N THR A 5 7.25 8.89 -3.12
CA THR A 5 6.11 9.18 -2.24
C THR A 5 4.76 9.17 -2.97
N GLY A 6 4.75 9.29 -4.30
CA GLY A 6 3.53 9.32 -5.10
C GLY A 6 2.84 7.96 -5.28
N ASP A 7 3.54 6.85 -5.05
CA ASP A 7 3.04 5.50 -5.37
C ASP A 7 2.22 4.93 -4.19
N PHE A 8 2.77 4.88 -2.98
CA PHE A 8 2.02 4.38 -1.82
C PHE A 8 0.77 5.19 -1.49
N SER A 9 0.90 6.52 -1.37
CA SER A 9 -0.22 7.37 -0.94
C SER A 9 -1.36 7.39 -1.95
N SER A 10 -1.07 7.20 -3.25
CA SER A 10 -2.12 7.13 -4.27
C SER A 10 -2.78 5.75 -4.26
N SER A 11 -2.00 4.67 -4.22
CA SER A 11 -2.56 3.31 -4.14
C SER A 11 -3.37 3.09 -2.88
N PHE A 12 -2.93 3.65 -1.74
CA PHE A 12 -3.67 3.55 -0.48
C PHE A 12 -4.98 4.35 -0.54
N LYS A 13 -4.96 5.56 -1.11
CA LYS A 13 -6.17 6.36 -1.28
C LYS A 13 -7.19 5.68 -2.21
N GLU A 14 -6.73 5.09 -3.31
CA GLU A 14 -7.61 4.35 -4.21
C GLU A 14 -8.23 3.12 -3.50
N LEU A 15 -7.47 2.46 -2.63
CA LEU A 15 -7.96 1.34 -1.83
C LEU A 15 -9.04 1.79 -0.82
N GLU A 16 -8.89 2.95 -0.19
CA GLU A 16 -9.92 3.55 0.69
C GLU A 16 -11.20 3.89 -0.09
N GLU A 17 -11.07 4.45 -1.30
CA GLU A 17 -12.21 4.76 -2.16
C GLU A 17 -12.95 3.48 -2.60
N LEU A 18 -12.23 2.40 -2.90
CA LEU A 18 -12.83 1.10 -3.20
C LEU A 18 -13.52 0.49 -1.97
N ALA A 19 -12.92 0.58 -0.78
CA ALA A 19 -13.53 0.11 0.45
C ALA A 19 -14.85 0.85 0.73
N SER A 20 -14.84 2.18 0.62
CA SER A 20 -16.05 2.99 0.74
C SER A 20 -17.12 2.60 -0.30
N TRP A 21 -16.71 2.28 -1.53
CA TRP A 21 -17.65 1.79 -2.55
C TRP A 21 -18.37 0.50 -2.12
N PHE A 22 -17.67 -0.43 -1.47
CA PHE A 22 -18.23 -1.71 -1.00
C PHE A 22 -19.19 -1.54 0.20
N GLU A 23 -19.12 -0.43 0.93
CA GLU A 23 -19.99 -0.15 2.07
C GLU A 23 -21.38 0.36 1.65
N HIS A 24 -21.60 0.69 0.37
CA HIS A 24 -22.90 1.11 -0.14
C HIS A 24 -23.86 -0.07 -0.36
N GLU A 25 -25.15 0.13 -0.05
CA GLU A 25 -26.19 -0.93 0.04
C GLU A 25 -26.51 -1.69 -1.26
N GLN A 26 -26.11 -1.21 -2.44
CA GLN A 26 -26.38 -1.89 -3.73
C GLN A 26 -25.20 -1.83 -4.70
N PRO A 27 -24.11 -2.56 -4.44
CA PRO A 27 -23.05 -2.73 -5.42
C PRO A 27 -23.50 -3.76 -6.47
N ASP A 28 -23.48 -3.33 -7.74
CA ASP A 28 -23.61 -4.21 -8.90
C ASP A 28 -22.56 -5.33 -8.83
N LEU A 29 -22.99 -6.59 -8.91
CA LEU A 29 -22.13 -7.77 -8.70
C LEU A 29 -20.94 -7.82 -9.67
N ASP A 30 -21.16 -7.50 -10.95
CA ASP A 30 -20.11 -7.52 -11.97
C ASP A 30 -19.08 -6.41 -11.70
N LYS A 31 -19.56 -5.23 -11.28
CA LYS A 31 -18.68 -4.14 -10.84
C LYS A 31 -17.95 -4.47 -9.55
N GLY A 32 -18.60 -5.22 -8.66
CA GLY A 32 -18.02 -5.69 -7.40
C GLY A 32 -16.82 -6.59 -7.64
N LEU A 33 -16.92 -7.54 -8.57
CA LEU A 33 -15.81 -8.42 -8.94
C LEU A 33 -14.61 -7.63 -9.51
N GLN A 34 -14.85 -6.70 -10.43
CA GLN A 34 -13.80 -5.85 -11.00
C GLN A 34 -13.11 -4.98 -9.94
N LYS A 35 -13.89 -4.39 -9.02
CA LYS A 35 -13.35 -3.58 -7.94
C LYS A 35 -12.59 -4.39 -6.91
N PHE A 36 -13.01 -5.62 -6.65
CA PHE A 36 -12.32 -6.53 -5.75
C PHE A 36 -10.95 -6.92 -6.30
N GLU A 37 -10.87 -7.27 -7.59
CA GLU A 37 -9.59 -7.54 -8.26
C GLU A 37 -8.64 -6.35 -8.15
N ARG A 38 -9.14 -5.13 -8.45
CA ARG A 38 -8.36 -3.91 -8.30
C ARG A 38 -7.90 -3.66 -6.85
N ALA A 39 -8.78 -3.87 -5.87
CA ALA A 39 -8.46 -3.72 -4.46
C ALA A 39 -7.34 -4.69 -4.04
N MET A 40 -7.36 -5.93 -4.55
CA MET A 40 -6.32 -6.92 -4.29
C MET A 40 -4.96 -6.53 -4.89
N GLU A 41 -4.94 -5.97 -6.10
CA GLU A 41 -3.71 -5.42 -6.70
C GLU A 41 -3.13 -4.29 -5.86
N LEU A 42 -3.95 -3.30 -5.50
CA LEU A 42 -3.55 -2.15 -4.70
C LEU A 42 -3.03 -2.57 -3.33
N ALA A 43 -3.73 -3.49 -2.65
CA ALA A 43 -3.29 -4.02 -1.37
C ALA A 43 -1.94 -4.75 -1.49
N SER A 44 -1.69 -5.46 -2.60
CA SER A 44 -0.40 -6.09 -2.87
C SER A 44 0.72 -5.06 -3.03
N GLN A 45 0.49 -4.01 -3.83
CA GLN A 45 1.45 -2.92 -4.02
C GLN A 45 1.77 -2.20 -2.71
N CYS A 46 0.75 -1.90 -1.89
CA CYS A 46 0.93 -1.29 -0.58
C CYS A 46 1.79 -2.18 0.34
N ARG A 47 1.52 -3.49 0.39
CA ARG A 47 2.32 -4.45 1.18
C ARG A 47 3.78 -4.49 0.72
N GLU A 48 4.02 -4.51 -0.59
CA GLU A 48 5.38 -4.52 -1.13
C GLU A 48 6.16 -3.25 -0.75
N GLN A 49 5.50 -2.08 -0.80
CA GLN A 49 6.12 -0.82 -0.41
C GLN A 49 6.42 -0.75 1.09
N LEU A 50 5.50 -1.24 1.94
CA LEU A 50 5.71 -1.34 3.38
C LEU A 50 6.90 -2.27 3.70
N SER A 51 6.99 -3.42 3.03
CA SER A 51 8.11 -4.35 3.21
C SER A 51 9.45 -3.71 2.83
N LYS A 52 9.51 -2.98 1.71
CA LYS A 52 10.72 -2.23 1.31
C LYS A 52 11.08 -1.14 2.32
N ALA A 53 10.08 -0.47 2.90
CA ALA A 53 10.32 0.54 3.93
C ALA A 53 10.86 -0.10 5.21
N GLU A 54 10.30 -1.24 5.64
CA GLU A 54 10.77 -1.99 6.81
C GLU A 54 12.22 -2.47 6.64
N GLN A 55 12.55 -3.07 5.49
CA GLN A 55 13.92 -3.49 5.17
C GLN A 55 14.90 -2.32 5.27
N LYS A 56 14.54 -1.16 4.70
CA LYS A 56 15.37 0.04 4.76
C LYS A 56 15.53 0.56 6.19
N ILE A 57 14.49 0.49 7.01
CA ILE A 57 14.58 0.86 8.43
C ILE A 57 15.55 -0.07 9.15
N GLN A 58 15.50 -1.38 8.88
CA GLN A 58 16.40 -2.35 9.48
C GLN A 58 17.86 -2.08 9.09
N GLU A 59 18.15 -1.84 7.81
CA GLU A 59 19.49 -1.47 7.33
C GLU A 59 20.01 -0.20 8.03
N ILE A 60 19.15 0.81 8.21
CA ILE A 60 19.50 2.04 8.91
C ILE A 60 19.83 1.71 10.38
N LYS A 61 18.99 0.93 11.07
CA LYS A 61 19.25 0.55 12.47
C LYS A 61 20.58 -0.18 12.62
N GLU A 62 20.89 -1.12 11.73
CA GLU A 62 22.15 -1.87 11.75
C GLU A 62 23.36 -0.93 11.54
N ARG A 63 23.29 -0.04 10.54
CA ARG A 63 24.35 0.93 10.24
C ARG A 63 24.68 1.87 11.40
N PHE A 64 23.70 2.21 12.24
CA PHE A 64 23.89 3.07 13.40
C PHE A 64 24.11 2.31 14.71
N LYS A 65 23.94 0.97 14.71
CA LYS A 65 24.23 0.11 15.86
C LYS A 65 25.74 -0.03 16.11
N GLU A 66 26.56 0.01 15.06
CA GLU A 66 28.04 -0.09 15.13
C GLU A 66 28.75 1.20 15.61
N LYS A 67 28.01 2.26 15.97
CA LYS A 67 28.60 3.55 16.40
C LYS A 67 28.45 3.83 17.90
N VAL A 68 28.00 2.86 18.68
CA VAL A 68 27.70 3.00 20.12
C VAL A 68 28.46 1.95 20.95
N ASP A 69 29.66 1.57 20.49
CA ASP A 69 30.70 0.94 21.31
C ASP A 69 31.94 1.84 21.32
#